data_AF-A0A2N0NFM2-F1
#
_entry.id   AF-A0A2N0NFM2-F1
#
_cell.length_a   1.000
_cell.length_b   1.000
_cell.length_c   1.000
_cell.angle_alpha   90.00
_cell.angle_beta   90.00
_cell.angle_gamma   90.00
#
_symmetry.space_group_name_H-M   'P 1'
#
loop_
_entity.id
_entity.type
_entity.pdbx_description
1 polymer ?
#
loop_
_entity_poly.entity_id
_entity_poly.type
_entity_poly.pdbx_seq_one_letter_code
_entity_poly.pdbx_strand_id
1 'polypeptide(L)'
;MSKSKEYITTLISPGKIVENLHFGPFCHNWWLARPINKNPTHTPLFPIRLGMKTHTVLKKCDFIITVVKDTQHPNSPGFLCFSEEYRSGVCSSPTEAINTCYEKVFRSNAKFPGPQVMGFNNSNIIQQLLDDIIFRPYMISLGKLNVIVLGMGKSKKPEWNYAGEGYKSVFQSHYNGIKSAFIQEIEDEERISREVKWHDLFNKWLNQKSDILELRKAILDLYPSGYEINEREWRAWRAFVRNAGCTNITPFKNGESKFEFWTKSDNVQKDSTTLQILYESGFLQQNPYYQENQSLTFWQAFRNALENTNRGPNGQRRILSIIATKFTYQELRSK
;
A
#
# COMPACT_ATOMS: atom_id res chain seq x y z
N MET A 1 44.14 -4.71 5.12
CA MET A 1 43.20 -5.38 4.20
C MET A 1 43.67 -6.81 4.10
N SER A 2 42.99 -7.79 4.70
CA SER A 2 43.34 -9.18 4.43
C SER A 2 42.89 -9.48 3.00
N LYS A 3 43.77 -10.05 2.16
CA LYS A 3 43.38 -10.56 0.86
C LYS A 3 42.29 -11.61 1.11
N SER A 4 41.05 -11.28 0.77
CA SER A 4 39.93 -12.24 0.76
C SER A 4 40.36 -13.40 -0.13
N LYS A 5 40.46 -14.62 0.42
CA LYS A 5 40.75 -15.82 -0.37
C LYS A 5 39.67 -15.95 -1.44
N GLU A 6 40.07 -15.91 -2.71
CA GLU A 6 39.16 -16.10 -3.84
C GLU A 6 38.92 -17.59 -4.06
N TYR A 7 37.67 -17.94 -4.29
CA TYR A 7 37.25 -19.28 -4.65
C TYR A 7 36.89 -19.27 -6.14
N ILE A 8 37.30 -20.31 -6.86
CA ILE A 8 36.88 -20.51 -8.24
C ILE A 8 35.44 -21.01 -8.18
N THR A 9 34.51 -20.11 -8.47
CA THR A 9 33.07 -20.35 -8.34
C THR A 9 32.38 -19.97 -9.64
N THR A 10 31.43 -20.81 -10.05
CA THR A 10 30.58 -20.60 -11.22
C THR A 10 29.12 -20.56 -10.79
N LEU A 11 28.35 -19.59 -11.29
CA LEU A 11 26.91 -19.57 -11.12
C LEU A 11 26.28 -20.54 -12.13
N ILE A 12 25.72 -21.66 -11.65
CA ILE A 12 25.04 -22.64 -12.50
C ILE A 12 23.64 -22.14 -12.86
N SER A 13 22.94 -21.59 -11.87
CA SER A 13 21.59 -21.05 -12.02
C SER A 13 21.46 -19.82 -11.13
N PRO A 14 21.02 -18.67 -11.68
CA PRO A 14 20.79 -17.47 -10.88
C PRO A 14 19.65 -17.67 -9.88
N GLY A 15 18.69 -18.55 -10.15
CA GLY A 15 17.47 -18.67 -9.33
C GLY A 15 16.49 -17.53 -9.60
N LYS A 16 15.45 -17.43 -8.76
CA LYS A 16 14.34 -16.49 -8.92
C LYS A 16 14.24 -15.51 -7.76
N ILE A 17 13.94 -14.26 -8.09
CA ILE A 17 13.39 -13.29 -7.15
C ILE A 17 11.91 -13.61 -6.95
N VAL A 18 11.47 -13.56 -5.69
CA VAL A 18 10.11 -13.88 -5.26
C VAL A 18 9.63 -12.73 -4.39
N GLU A 19 8.54 -12.08 -4.79
CA GLU A 19 8.02 -10.85 -4.19
C GLU A 19 7.93 -10.93 -2.66
N ASN A 20 7.18 -11.90 -2.16
CA ASN A 20 6.96 -12.07 -0.71
C ASN A 20 8.24 -12.36 0.09
N LEU A 21 9.27 -12.94 -0.54
CA LEU A 21 10.53 -13.29 0.13
C LEU A 21 11.53 -12.14 0.09
N HIS A 22 11.67 -11.49 -1.06
CA HIS A 22 12.71 -10.48 -1.29
C HIS A 22 12.23 -9.07 -0.99
N PHE A 23 10.93 -8.81 -1.09
CA PHE A 23 10.35 -7.49 -0.84
C PHE A 23 9.32 -7.51 0.31
N GLY A 24 9.10 -8.67 0.96
CA GLY A 24 8.23 -8.78 2.13
C GLY A 24 8.87 -8.36 3.46
N PRO A 25 8.15 -8.53 4.59
CA PRO A 25 8.63 -8.13 5.93
C PRO A 25 9.93 -8.84 6.36
N PHE A 26 10.19 -10.03 5.81
CA PHE A 26 11.37 -10.84 6.11
C PHE A 26 12.48 -10.73 5.06
N CYS A 27 12.43 -9.69 4.20
CA CYS A 27 13.39 -9.47 3.12
C CYS A 27 14.86 -9.55 3.57
N HIS A 28 15.18 -9.06 4.76
CA HIS A 28 16.54 -9.09 5.32
C HIS A 28 17.20 -10.47 5.36
N ASN A 29 16.43 -11.56 5.36
CA ASN A 29 16.98 -12.92 5.29
C ASN A 29 17.40 -13.32 3.86
N TRP A 30 16.83 -12.67 2.85
CA TRP A 30 17.01 -12.96 1.42
C TRP A 30 17.97 -11.98 0.73
N TRP A 31 18.56 -11.05 1.49
CA TRP A 31 19.50 -10.06 1.01
C TRP A 31 20.79 -10.09 1.84
N LEU A 32 21.91 -10.36 1.18
CA LEU A 32 23.23 -10.32 1.79
C LEU A 32 23.77 -8.89 1.78
N ALA A 33 24.05 -8.33 2.94
CA ALA A 33 24.74 -7.04 3.06
C ALA A 33 26.25 -7.20 2.84
N ARG A 34 26.82 -6.45 1.88
CA ARG A 34 28.28 -6.30 1.77
C ARG A 34 28.67 -4.82 1.76
N PRO A 35 29.37 -4.33 2.79
CA PRO A 35 29.91 -2.98 2.76
C PRO A 35 31.01 -2.89 1.69
N ILE A 36 30.89 -1.91 0.79
CA ILE A 36 31.90 -1.64 -0.25
C ILE A 36 33.07 -0.83 0.35
N ASN A 37 32.81 0.00 1.36
CA ASN A 37 33.79 0.88 2.03
C ASN A 37 33.74 0.74 3.54
N LYS A 38 34.77 1.21 4.25
CA LYS A 38 34.84 1.15 5.74
C LYS A 38 33.80 2.01 6.45
N ASN A 39 33.31 3.09 5.81
CA ASN A 39 32.27 3.97 6.33
C ASN A 39 31.21 4.28 5.25
N PRO A 40 30.34 3.34 4.86
CA PRO A 40 29.25 3.64 3.95
C PRO A 40 28.12 4.36 4.71
N THR A 41 27.59 5.46 4.14
CA THR A 41 26.28 6.00 4.57
C THR A 41 25.13 5.02 4.27
N HIS A 42 25.35 4.11 3.31
CA HIS A 42 24.43 3.05 2.91
C HIS A 42 25.21 1.79 2.49
N THR A 43 24.75 0.61 2.93
CA THR A 43 25.33 -0.68 2.62
C THR A 43 24.51 -1.36 1.54
N PRO A 44 25.06 -1.64 0.35
CA PRO A 44 24.28 -2.26 -0.69
C PRO A 44 24.03 -3.74 -0.40
N LEU A 45 22.89 -4.22 -0.90
CA LEU A 45 22.44 -5.57 -0.71
C LEU A 45 22.56 -6.39 -2.00
N PHE A 46 22.74 -7.69 -1.84
CA PHE A 46 22.87 -8.67 -2.93
C PHE A 46 21.87 -9.80 -2.72
N PRO A 47 21.12 -10.22 -3.74
CA PRO A 47 20.02 -11.15 -3.52
C PRO A 47 20.53 -12.59 -3.32
N ILE A 48 19.95 -13.28 -2.36
CA ILE A 48 20.04 -14.73 -2.20
C ILE A 48 18.78 -15.31 -2.85
N ARG A 49 18.86 -15.72 -4.11
CA ARG A 49 17.67 -16.06 -4.91
C ARG A 49 17.18 -17.49 -4.64
N LEU A 50 15.86 -17.69 -4.67
CA LEU A 50 15.28 -19.02 -4.51
C LEU A 50 15.65 -19.90 -5.72
N GLY A 51 16.22 -21.08 -5.47
CA GLY A 51 16.69 -21.98 -6.53
C GLY A 51 18.03 -21.58 -7.15
N MET A 52 18.73 -20.59 -6.58
CA MET A 52 20.11 -20.25 -6.95
C MET A 52 21.02 -21.46 -6.75
N LYS A 53 21.90 -21.73 -7.72
CA LYS A 53 22.89 -22.81 -7.66
C LYS A 53 24.28 -22.29 -7.99
N THR A 54 25.23 -22.53 -7.10
CA THR A 54 26.64 -22.17 -7.29
C THR A 54 27.51 -23.41 -7.20
N HIS A 55 28.45 -23.54 -8.14
CA HIS A 55 29.45 -24.60 -8.18
C HIS A 55 30.80 -24.03 -7.76
N THR A 56 31.53 -24.75 -6.92
CA THR A 56 32.89 -24.42 -6.49
C THR A 56 33.72 -25.69 -6.49
N VAL A 57 35.03 -25.58 -6.68
CA VAL A 57 35.95 -26.71 -6.57
C VAL A 57 36.81 -26.55 -5.31
N LEU A 58 36.71 -27.51 -4.39
CA LEU A 58 37.57 -27.57 -3.19
C LEU A 58 38.34 -28.89 -3.18
N LYS A 59 39.67 -28.82 -3.10
CA LYS A 59 40.55 -30.00 -3.13
C LYS A 59 40.29 -30.95 -4.32
N LYS A 60 39.96 -30.39 -5.49
CA LYS A 60 39.60 -31.13 -6.72
C LYS A 60 38.26 -31.89 -6.66
N CYS A 61 37.44 -31.67 -5.64
CA CYS A 61 36.07 -32.17 -5.59
C CYS A 61 35.07 -31.03 -5.83
N ASP A 62 33.99 -31.35 -6.52
CA ASP A 62 32.92 -30.42 -6.88
C ASP A 62 31.93 -30.24 -5.73
N PHE A 63 31.65 -28.99 -5.38
CA PHE A 63 30.64 -28.63 -4.40
C PHE A 63 29.57 -27.75 -5.06
N ILE A 64 28.31 -28.18 -4.97
CA ILE A 64 27.16 -27.44 -5.48
C ILE A 64 26.31 -27.01 -4.29
N ILE A 65 26.19 -25.70 -4.07
CA ILE A 65 25.28 -25.12 -3.09
C ILE A 65 24.00 -24.70 -3.80
N THR A 66 22.85 -25.14 -3.30
CA THR A 66 21.52 -24.79 -3.79
C THR A 66 20.73 -24.06 -2.71
N VAL A 67 20.16 -22.91 -3.05
CA VAL A 67 19.22 -22.18 -2.19
C VAL A 67 17.82 -22.78 -2.37
N VAL A 68 17.19 -23.16 -1.26
CA VAL A 68 15.86 -23.79 -1.23
C VAL A 68 14.95 -23.07 -0.23
N LYS A 69 13.65 -23.36 -0.31
CA LYS A 69 12.69 -22.94 0.71
C LYS A 69 12.81 -23.90 1.90
N ASP A 70 13.11 -23.36 3.08
CA ASP A 70 13.08 -24.13 4.32
C ASP A 70 11.62 -24.27 4.79
N THR A 71 11.16 -25.50 5.01
CA THR A 71 9.80 -25.78 5.50
C THR A 71 9.65 -25.47 6.99
N GLN A 72 10.74 -25.54 7.75
CA GLN A 72 10.74 -25.22 9.19
C GLN A 72 10.81 -23.71 9.41
N HIS A 73 11.54 -22.99 8.55
CA HIS A 73 11.70 -21.54 8.60
C HIS A 73 11.30 -20.90 7.27
N PRO A 74 10.00 -20.81 6.94
CA PRO A 74 9.51 -20.39 5.62
C PRO A 74 9.92 -18.98 5.19
N ASN A 75 10.34 -18.15 6.15
CA ASN A 75 10.77 -16.77 5.94
C ASN A 75 12.30 -16.61 5.77
N SER A 76 13.05 -17.72 5.81
CA SER A 76 14.51 -17.73 5.66
C SER A 76 14.92 -18.65 4.52
N PRO A 77 16.03 -18.35 3.82
CA PRO A 77 16.59 -19.28 2.84
C PRO A 77 17.15 -20.51 3.54
N GLY A 78 16.86 -21.68 2.99
CA GLY A 78 17.54 -22.93 3.31
C GLY A 78 18.68 -23.17 2.33
N PHE A 79 19.75 -23.82 2.78
CA PHE A 79 20.93 -24.12 1.96
C PHE A 79 21.21 -25.62 1.96
N LEU A 80 21.30 -26.19 0.76
CA LEU A 80 21.76 -27.56 0.54
C LEU A 80 23.13 -27.51 -0.11
N CYS A 81 24.03 -28.39 0.32
CA CYS A 81 25.30 -28.61 -0.36
C CYS A 81 25.41 -30.07 -0.80
N PHE A 82 25.87 -30.25 -2.03
CA PHE A 82 26.11 -31.55 -2.65
C PHE A 82 27.57 -31.64 -3.09
N SER A 83 28.20 -32.77 -2.81
CA SER A 83 29.53 -33.14 -3.30
C SER A 83 29.62 -34.64 -3.37
N GLU A 84 30.06 -35.18 -4.51
CA GLU A 84 30.10 -36.63 -4.77
C GLU A 84 28.74 -37.28 -4.46
N GLU A 85 28.70 -38.27 -3.56
CA GLU A 85 27.48 -38.94 -3.11
C GLU A 85 26.83 -38.28 -1.87
N TYR A 86 27.50 -37.28 -1.28
CA TYR A 86 27.05 -36.64 -0.06
C TYR A 86 26.19 -35.42 -0.33
N ARG A 87 25.03 -35.40 0.34
CA ARG A 87 24.10 -34.28 0.39
C ARG A 87 23.91 -33.84 1.83
N SER A 88 24.08 -32.56 2.12
CA SER A 88 23.72 -32.00 3.43
C SER A 88 22.20 -32.02 3.65
N GLY A 89 21.77 -32.00 4.91
CA GLY A 89 20.42 -31.54 5.24
C GLY A 89 20.20 -30.08 4.82
N VAL A 90 18.96 -29.59 4.92
CA VAL A 90 18.68 -28.16 4.75
C VAL A 90 19.31 -27.42 5.94
N CYS A 91 20.33 -26.63 5.65
CA CYS A 91 21.05 -25.83 6.63
C CYS A 91 20.55 -24.39 6.66
N SER A 92 20.73 -23.73 7.81
CA SER A 92 20.30 -22.35 8.04
C SER A 92 21.21 -21.30 7.38
N SER A 93 22.41 -21.71 6.98
CA SER A 93 23.39 -20.83 6.33
C SER A 93 24.20 -21.58 5.28
N PRO A 94 24.76 -20.86 4.28
CA PRO A 94 25.62 -21.50 3.29
C PRO A 94 26.95 -21.97 3.89
N THR A 95 27.41 -21.33 4.97
CA THR A 95 28.60 -21.72 5.72
C THR A 95 28.40 -23.07 6.40
N GLU A 96 27.23 -23.28 7.00
CA GLU A 96 26.89 -24.58 7.58
C GLU A 96 26.82 -25.64 6.48
N ALA A 97 26.07 -25.39 5.41
CA ALA A 97 25.89 -26.33 4.31
C ALA A 97 27.22 -26.82 3.71
N ILE A 98 28.12 -25.90 3.35
CA ILE A 98 29.41 -26.26 2.74
C ILE A 98 30.30 -27.04 3.71
N ASN A 99 30.36 -26.64 4.98
CA ASN A 99 31.25 -27.26 5.96
C ASN A 99 30.75 -28.63 6.38
N THR A 100 29.43 -28.83 6.51
CA THR A 100 28.83 -30.15 6.76
C THR A 100 29.13 -31.11 5.61
N CYS A 101 29.00 -30.66 4.36
CA CYS A 101 29.30 -31.48 3.20
C CYS A 101 30.80 -31.79 3.11
N TYR A 102 31.66 -30.78 3.29
CA TYR A 102 33.12 -30.93 3.24
C TYR A 102 33.65 -31.88 4.33
N GLU A 103 33.13 -31.77 5.56
CA GLU A 103 33.52 -32.65 6.67
C GLU A 103 33.16 -34.11 6.38
N LYS A 104 32.02 -34.37 5.73
CA LYS A 104 31.63 -35.73 5.32
C LYS A 104 32.53 -36.30 4.22
N VAL A 105 32.85 -35.50 3.21
CA VAL A 105 33.69 -35.92 2.07
C VAL A 105 35.14 -36.18 2.52
N PHE A 106 35.73 -35.27 3.30
CA PHE A 106 37.17 -35.31 3.60
C PHE A 106 37.52 -35.71 5.04
N ARG A 107 36.54 -35.97 5.90
CA ARG A 107 36.74 -36.19 7.35
C ARG A 107 37.63 -35.13 7.98
N SER A 108 37.40 -33.87 7.60
CA SER A 108 38.28 -32.74 7.91
C SER A 108 37.50 -31.57 8.48
N ASN A 109 38.05 -30.96 9.52
CA ASN A 109 37.45 -29.83 10.24
C ASN A 109 37.77 -28.46 9.61
N ALA A 110 38.31 -28.43 8.38
CA ALA A 110 38.57 -27.17 7.70
C ALA A 110 37.26 -26.39 7.51
N LYS A 111 37.28 -25.08 7.76
CA LYS A 111 36.11 -24.22 7.66
C LYS A 111 36.21 -23.26 6.49
N PHE A 112 35.13 -23.20 5.73
CA PHE A 112 34.97 -22.34 4.57
C PHE A 112 33.83 -21.34 4.78
N PRO A 113 34.04 -20.06 4.44
CA PRO A 113 33.02 -19.03 4.51
C PRO A 113 32.03 -19.16 3.34
N GLY A 114 30.81 -19.63 3.63
CA GLY A 114 29.79 -19.93 2.64
C GLY A 114 29.52 -18.82 1.61
N PRO A 115 29.30 -17.56 2.02
CA PRO A 115 29.07 -16.48 1.07
C PRO A 115 30.23 -16.25 0.10
N GLN A 116 31.48 -16.47 0.53
CA GLN A 116 32.63 -16.32 -0.36
C GLN A 116 32.76 -17.53 -1.29
N VAL A 117 32.45 -18.73 -0.80
CA VAL A 117 32.40 -19.97 -1.59
C VAL A 117 31.30 -19.95 -2.65
N MET A 118 30.16 -19.30 -2.35
CA MET A 118 29.08 -19.05 -3.30
C MET A 118 29.39 -17.90 -4.28
N GLY A 119 30.54 -17.25 -4.15
CA GLY A 119 30.97 -16.24 -5.09
C GLY A 119 30.34 -14.86 -4.89
N PHE A 120 29.83 -14.52 -3.69
CA PHE A 120 29.39 -13.15 -3.37
C PHE A 120 30.54 -12.12 -3.26
N ASN A 121 31.76 -12.51 -3.64
CA ASN A 121 32.90 -11.61 -3.85
C ASN A 121 33.31 -11.54 -5.33
N ASN A 122 32.68 -12.33 -6.21
CA ASN A 122 32.95 -12.36 -7.64
C ASN A 122 32.02 -11.37 -8.36
N SER A 123 32.61 -10.35 -9.00
CA SER A 123 31.86 -9.29 -9.68
C SER A 123 30.97 -9.79 -10.82
N ASN A 124 31.39 -10.82 -11.56
CA ASN A 124 30.61 -11.39 -12.66
C ASN A 124 29.35 -12.10 -12.12
N ILE A 125 29.49 -12.89 -11.05
CA ILE A 125 28.34 -13.53 -10.39
C ILE A 125 27.41 -12.48 -9.81
N ILE A 126 27.97 -11.47 -9.16
CA ILE A 126 27.20 -10.34 -8.62
C ILE A 126 26.39 -9.64 -9.72
N GLN A 127 26.98 -9.36 -10.88
CA GLN A 127 26.29 -8.73 -12.01
C GLN A 127 25.13 -9.60 -12.48
N GLN A 128 25.38 -10.90 -12.73
CA GLN A 128 24.32 -11.84 -13.12
C GLN A 128 23.18 -11.92 -12.09
N LEU A 129 23.49 -11.81 -10.79
CA LEU A 129 22.50 -11.77 -9.71
C LEU A 129 21.77 -10.42 -9.61
N LEU A 130 22.15 -9.39 -10.36
CA LEU A 130 21.52 -8.06 -10.35
C LEU A 130 20.87 -7.71 -11.69
N ASP A 131 21.09 -8.48 -12.76
CA ASP A 131 20.67 -8.13 -14.13
C ASP A 131 19.16 -7.88 -14.31
N ASP A 132 18.29 -8.56 -13.57
CA ASP A 132 16.83 -8.40 -13.58
C ASP A 132 16.29 -7.64 -12.35
N ILE A 133 17.17 -6.97 -11.59
CA ILE A 133 16.80 -6.12 -10.45
C ILE A 133 16.70 -4.66 -10.90
N ILE A 134 15.48 -4.14 -10.98
CA ILE A 134 15.20 -2.75 -11.40
C ILE A 134 15.81 -1.73 -10.42
N PHE A 135 15.63 -1.97 -9.13
CA PHE A 135 16.18 -1.14 -8.06
C PHE A 135 16.95 -2.03 -7.10
N ARG A 136 18.25 -1.76 -6.94
CA ARG A 136 19.11 -2.51 -6.02
C ARG A 136 18.88 -2.04 -4.58
N PRO A 137 18.39 -2.92 -3.68
CA PRO A 137 18.18 -2.53 -2.30
C PRO A 137 19.48 -2.16 -1.58
N TYR A 138 19.35 -1.28 -0.60
CA TYR A 138 20.44 -0.89 0.28
C TYR A 138 19.93 -0.70 1.71
N MET A 139 20.85 -0.82 2.67
CA MET A 139 20.57 -0.70 4.10
C MET A 139 21.28 0.53 4.67
N ILE A 140 20.55 1.33 5.43
CA ILE A 140 21.08 2.43 6.24
C ILE A 140 21.01 2.00 7.71
N SER A 141 22.12 2.10 8.43
CA SER A 141 22.18 1.82 9.87
C SER A 141 22.12 3.11 10.68
N LEU A 142 21.10 3.24 11.53
CA LEU A 142 20.83 4.37 12.41
C LEU A 142 20.85 3.88 13.87
N GLY A 143 22.05 3.69 14.43
CA GLY A 143 22.21 3.13 15.77
C GLY A 143 21.69 1.68 15.86
N LYS A 144 20.61 1.46 16.62
CA LYS A 144 19.96 0.13 16.77
C LYS A 144 18.90 -0.16 15.70
N LEU A 145 18.61 0.81 14.84
CA LEU A 145 17.62 0.71 13.76
C LEU A 145 18.36 0.48 12.44
N ASN A 146 17.95 -0.54 11.68
CA ASN A 146 18.35 -0.68 10.28
C ASN A 146 17.16 -0.34 9.39
N VAL A 147 17.37 0.50 8.38
CA VAL A 147 16.37 0.85 7.37
C VAL A 147 16.81 0.23 6.06
N ILE A 148 16.06 -0.74 5.55
CA ILE A 148 16.29 -1.37 4.26
C ILE A 148 15.38 -0.68 3.24
N VAL A 149 15.96 0.01 2.26
CA VAL A 149 15.21 0.61 1.16
C VAL A 149 15.15 -0.41 0.03
N LEU A 150 13.95 -0.80 -0.37
CA LEU A 150 13.63 -1.87 -1.31
C LEU A 150 13.16 -1.35 -2.68
N GLY A 151 12.64 -0.13 -2.72
CA GLY A 151 12.18 0.54 -3.93
C GLY A 151 12.16 2.06 -3.76
N MET A 152 12.32 2.79 -4.85
CA MET A 152 12.19 4.25 -4.87
C MET A 152 11.24 4.68 -5.98
N GLY A 153 10.00 4.97 -5.58
CA GLY A 153 9.07 5.74 -6.39
C GLY A 153 9.42 7.22 -6.37
N LYS A 154 9.11 7.94 -7.45
CA LYS A 154 9.29 9.40 -7.55
C LYS A 154 7.93 10.08 -7.65
N SER A 155 7.75 11.18 -6.92
CA SER A 155 6.61 12.07 -7.05
C SER A 155 7.06 13.53 -7.20
N LYS A 156 6.11 14.40 -7.54
CA LYS A 156 6.33 15.86 -7.56
C LYS A 156 6.08 16.52 -6.19
N LYS A 157 5.77 15.74 -5.15
CA LYS A 157 5.35 16.20 -3.82
C LYS A 157 6.57 16.51 -2.94
N PRO A 158 6.94 17.78 -2.70
CA PRO A 158 8.11 18.12 -1.88
C PRO A 158 7.95 17.67 -0.42
N GLU A 159 6.73 17.60 0.09
CA GLU A 159 6.38 17.13 1.44
C GLU A 159 6.76 15.67 1.68
N TRP A 160 6.88 14.86 0.62
CA TRP A 160 7.33 13.47 0.67
C TRP A 160 8.81 13.32 0.30
N ASN A 161 9.58 14.42 0.31
CA ASN A 161 10.93 14.48 -0.25
C ASN A 161 10.99 13.92 -1.68
N TYR A 162 9.95 14.15 -2.48
CA TYR A 162 9.80 13.63 -3.83
C TYR A 162 9.73 12.11 -3.95
N ALA A 163 9.51 11.37 -2.85
CA ALA A 163 9.17 9.95 -2.90
C ALA A 163 7.72 9.77 -3.38
N GLY A 164 7.43 8.72 -4.15
CA GLY A 164 6.12 8.46 -4.73
C GLY A 164 5.79 6.96 -4.78
N GLU A 165 4.75 6.61 -5.53
CA GLU A 165 4.35 5.22 -5.75
C GLU A 165 5.53 4.33 -6.16
N GLY A 166 5.68 3.19 -5.49
CA GLY A 166 6.82 2.29 -5.66
C GLY A 166 7.98 2.55 -4.69
N TYR A 167 7.86 3.54 -3.79
CA TYR A 167 8.72 3.59 -2.62
C TYR A 167 8.35 2.48 -1.64
N LYS A 168 9.36 1.75 -1.17
CA LYS A 168 9.20 0.64 -0.23
C LYS A 168 10.40 0.54 0.66
N SER A 169 10.18 0.41 1.97
CA SER A 169 11.25 0.21 2.94
C SER A 169 10.83 -0.67 4.11
N VAL A 170 11.82 -1.24 4.78
CA VAL A 170 11.65 -2.06 5.99
C VAL A 170 12.51 -1.50 7.11
N PHE A 171 11.87 -1.15 8.21
CA PHE A 171 12.50 -0.70 9.44
C PHE A 171 12.68 -1.88 10.38
N GLN A 172 13.92 -2.13 10.79
CA GLN A 172 14.27 -3.25 11.65
C GLN A 172 14.85 -2.76 12.96
N SER A 173 14.21 -3.11 14.05
CA SER A 173 14.71 -2.81 15.40
C SER A 173 14.86 -4.09 16.22
N HIS A 174 15.80 -4.06 17.15
CA HIS A 174 15.97 -5.09 18.16
C HIS A 174 15.68 -4.44 19.52
N TYR A 175 14.59 -4.86 20.16
CA TYR A 175 14.21 -4.37 21.48
C TYR A 175 13.96 -5.56 22.41
N ASN A 176 14.67 -5.61 23.54
CA ASN A 176 14.57 -6.68 24.55
C ASN A 176 14.67 -8.12 23.97
N GLY A 177 15.58 -8.34 23.02
CA GLY A 177 15.78 -9.65 22.39
C GLY A 177 14.76 -10.01 21.30
N ILE A 178 13.74 -9.18 21.10
CA ILE A 178 12.73 -9.35 20.05
C ILE A 178 13.16 -8.54 18.82
N LYS A 179 13.15 -9.20 17.65
CA LYS A 179 13.32 -8.53 16.35
C LYS A 179 11.96 -8.08 15.85
N SER A 180 11.82 -6.79 15.60
CA SER A 180 10.61 -6.20 15.01
C SER A 180 10.93 -5.65 13.63
N ALA A 181 10.01 -5.86 12.68
CA ALA A 181 10.09 -5.34 11.32
C ALA A 181 8.79 -4.57 10.99
N PHE A 182 8.93 -3.33 10.52
CA PHE A 182 7.82 -2.52 10.00
C PHE A 182 8.05 -2.27 8.52
N ILE A 183 7.05 -2.54 7.69
CA ILE A 183 7.09 -2.21 6.27
C ILE A 183 6.43 -0.84 6.08
N GLN A 184 7.08 0.00 5.29
CA GLN A 184 6.52 1.26 4.81
C GLN A 184 6.49 1.23 3.29
N GLU A 185 5.31 1.46 2.72
CA GLU A 185 5.10 1.58 1.29
C GLU A 185 4.40 2.91 1.03
N ILE A 186 4.80 3.59 -0.06
CA ILE A 186 4.01 4.68 -0.63
C ILE A 186 3.25 4.07 -1.79
N GLU A 187 1.95 4.01 -1.63
CA GLU A 187 1.02 3.79 -2.72
C GLU A 187 0.52 5.19 -3.08
N ASP A 188 0.74 5.67 -4.31
CA ASP A 188 -0.20 6.67 -4.85
C ASP A 188 -1.47 5.87 -5.13
N GLU A 189 -2.23 5.59 -4.08
CA GLU A 189 -3.65 5.72 -4.28
C GLU A 189 -3.82 7.18 -4.73
N GLU A 190 -4.40 7.39 -5.90
CA GLU A 190 -5.30 8.54 -6.06
C GLU A 190 -6.46 8.47 -5.03
N ARG A 191 -6.19 8.18 -3.75
CA ARG A 191 -6.60 9.12 -2.73
C ARG A 191 -5.96 10.44 -3.14
N ILE A 192 -6.69 11.18 -3.96
CA ILE A 192 -7.62 12.15 -3.40
C ILE A 192 -7.52 12.20 -1.85
N SER A 193 -6.36 12.59 -1.33
CA SER A 193 -6.30 13.66 -0.35
C SER A 193 -6.72 14.92 -1.12
N ARG A 194 -7.96 14.91 -1.66
CA ARG A 194 -8.72 16.15 -1.73
C ARG A 194 -8.86 16.42 -0.27
N GLU A 195 -8.05 17.34 0.21
CA GLU A 195 -8.23 17.98 1.50
C GLU A 195 -9.73 18.23 1.61
N VAL A 196 -10.40 17.35 2.36
CA VAL A 196 -11.82 17.50 2.60
C VAL A 196 -11.87 18.81 3.34
N LYS A 197 -12.45 19.84 2.73
CA LYS A 197 -12.42 21.20 3.25
C LYS A 197 -13.35 21.29 4.45
N TRP A 198 -13.00 20.58 5.52
CA TRP A 198 -13.78 20.47 6.74
C TRP A 198 -13.93 21.83 7.41
N HIS A 199 -12.97 22.73 7.20
CA HIS A 199 -13.09 24.14 7.58
C HIS A 199 -14.29 24.81 6.88
N ASP A 200 -14.59 24.47 5.62
CA ASP A 200 -15.74 25.04 4.89
C ASP A 200 -17.07 24.60 5.49
N LEU A 201 -17.15 23.39 6.06
CA LEU A 201 -18.33 22.94 6.80
C LEU A 201 -18.63 23.90 7.96
N PHE A 202 -17.63 24.17 8.80
CA PHE A 202 -17.80 25.05 9.95
C PHE A 202 -17.94 26.52 9.54
N ASN A 203 -17.22 26.98 8.52
CA ASN A 203 -17.41 28.33 8.01
C ASN A 203 -18.84 28.54 7.50
N LYS A 204 -19.40 27.56 6.76
CA LYS A 204 -20.81 27.60 6.32
C LYS A 204 -21.77 27.57 7.51
N TRP A 205 -21.51 26.72 8.50
CA TRP A 205 -22.36 26.58 9.69
C TRP A 205 -22.28 27.80 10.63
N LEU A 206 -21.11 28.42 10.80
CA LEU A 206 -20.92 29.61 11.62
C LEU A 206 -21.52 30.86 10.97
N ASN A 207 -21.49 30.95 9.63
CA ASN A 207 -21.99 32.11 8.89
C ASN A 207 -23.49 32.04 8.55
N GLN A 208 -24.15 30.88 8.71
CA GLN A 208 -25.60 30.80 8.53
C GLN A 208 -26.35 31.34 9.76
N LYS A 209 -27.57 31.84 9.53
CA LYS A 209 -28.41 32.42 10.60
C LYS A 209 -28.95 31.39 11.60
N SER A 210 -29.04 30.11 11.20
CA SER A 210 -29.59 29.03 12.01
C SER A 210 -28.48 28.24 12.68
N ASP A 211 -28.68 27.89 13.96
CA ASP A 211 -27.78 26.97 14.66
C ASP A 211 -27.97 25.50 14.23
N ILE A 212 -29.13 25.17 13.67
CA ILE A 212 -29.46 23.84 13.14
C ILE A 212 -28.92 23.69 11.72
N LEU A 213 -28.31 22.53 11.43
CA LEU A 213 -27.82 22.11 10.12
C LEU A 213 -28.23 20.66 9.82
N GLU A 214 -28.62 20.38 8.58
CA GLU A 214 -28.76 19.00 8.10
C GLU A 214 -27.39 18.48 7.66
N LEU A 215 -26.84 17.56 8.46
CA LEU A 215 -25.45 17.16 8.41
C LEU A 215 -25.11 16.39 7.13
N ARG A 216 -26.03 15.55 6.61
CA ARG A 216 -25.70 14.73 5.44
C ARG A 216 -25.52 15.58 4.19
N LYS A 217 -26.46 16.48 3.91
CA LYS A 217 -26.36 17.42 2.79
C LYS A 217 -25.13 18.30 2.93
N ALA A 218 -24.89 18.82 4.13
CA ALA A 218 -23.74 19.68 4.36
C ALA A 218 -22.41 18.96 4.10
N ILE A 219 -22.29 17.68 4.45
CA ILE A 219 -21.13 16.86 4.13
C ILE A 219 -21.08 16.53 2.64
N LEU A 220 -22.19 16.07 2.04
CA LEU A 220 -22.25 15.73 0.61
C LEU A 220 -21.83 16.92 -0.29
N ASP A 221 -22.21 18.15 0.07
CA ASP A 221 -21.80 19.38 -0.62
C ASP A 221 -20.26 19.60 -0.63
N LEU A 222 -19.51 18.98 0.29
CA LEU A 222 -18.03 19.07 0.36
C LEU A 222 -17.34 18.10 -0.60
N TYR A 223 -18.06 17.08 -1.07
CA TYR A 223 -17.51 16.05 -1.94
C TYR A 223 -17.91 16.29 -3.40
N PRO A 224 -17.07 15.89 -4.37
CA PRO A 224 -17.44 16.00 -5.78
C PRO A 224 -18.65 15.16 -6.15
N SER A 225 -19.39 15.62 -7.17
CA SER A 225 -20.58 14.92 -7.67
C SER A 225 -20.25 13.46 -8.03
N GLY A 226 -21.05 12.52 -7.52
CA GLY A 226 -20.88 11.08 -7.75
C GLY A 226 -19.98 10.35 -6.73
N TYR A 227 -19.41 11.05 -5.73
CA TYR A 227 -18.67 10.37 -4.66
C TYR A 227 -19.60 9.65 -3.67
N GLU A 228 -19.34 8.38 -3.40
CA GLU A 228 -20.06 7.58 -2.42
C GLU A 228 -19.33 7.55 -1.07
N ILE A 229 -19.85 8.28 -0.08
CA ILE A 229 -19.32 8.30 1.28
C ILE A 229 -19.68 7.00 1.99
N ASN A 230 -18.67 6.25 2.46
CA ASN A 230 -18.89 4.98 3.15
C ASN A 230 -19.23 5.16 4.65
N GLU A 231 -19.69 4.08 5.30
CA GLU A 231 -20.09 4.12 6.72
C GLU A 231 -18.96 4.52 7.68
N ARG A 232 -17.70 4.21 7.36
CA ARG A 232 -16.55 4.58 8.19
C ARG A 232 -16.33 6.10 8.16
N GLU A 233 -16.44 6.72 6.99
CA GLU A 233 -16.36 8.17 6.83
C GLU A 233 -17.52 8.88 7.55
N TRP A 234 -18.74 8.37 7.42
CA TRP A 234 -19.89 8.91 8.16
C TRP A 234 -19.68 8.85 9.68
N ARG A 235 -19.12 7.74 10.20
CA ARG A 235 -18.78 7.63 11.63
C ARG A 235 -17.71 8.64 12.05
N ALA A 236 -16.68 8.85 11.22
CA ALA A 236 -15.63 9.82 11.49
C ALA A 236 -16.20 11.25 11.54
N TRP A 237 -17.05 11.62 10.59
CA TRP A 237 -17.72 12.92 10.57
C TRP A 237 -18.60 13.15 11.79
N ARG A 238 -19.44 12.19 12.17
CA ARG A 238 -20.28 12.28 13.38
C ARG A 238 -19.45 12.43 14.66
N ALA A 239 -18.33 11.71 14.77
CA ALA A 239 -17.42 11.85 15.91
C ALA A 239 -16.76 13.24 15.93
N PHE A 240 -16.37 13.74 14.77
CA PHE A 240 -15.73 15.04 14.62
C PHE A 240 -16.64 16.20 15.02
N VAL A 241 -17.86 16.28 14.46
CA VAL A 241 -18.81 17.35 14.82
C VAL A 241 -19.25 17.28 16.29
N ARG A 242 -19.35 16.08 16.86
CA ARG A 242 -19.62 15.89 18.29
C ARG A 242 -18.48 16.45 19.14
N ASN A 243 -17.23 16.16 18.79
CA ASN A 243 -16.07 16.69 19.50
C ASN A 243 -15.90 18.21 19.33
N ALA A 244 -16.44 18.79 18.25
CA ALA A 244 -16.53 20.23 18.06
C ALA A 244 -17.64 20.90 18.90
N GLY A 245 -18.36 20.15 19.74
CA GLY A 245 -19.42 20.66 20.61
C GLY A 245 -20.83 20.64 20.01
N CYS A 246 -21.01 20.08 18.81
CA CYS A 246 -22.34 19.98 18.20
C CYS A 246 -23.13 18.78 18.73
N THR A 247 -24.45 18.92 18.82
CA THR A 247 -25.33 17.87 19.33
C THR A 247 -26.34 17.42 18.27
N ASN A 248 -26.53 16.11 18.15
CA ASN A 248 -27.57 15.54 17.28
C ASN A 248 -28.95 15.74 17.92
N ILE A 249 -29.87 16.36 17.20
CA ILE A 249 -31.23 16.71 17.62
C ILE A 249 -32.28 16.12 16.67
N THR A 250 -31.92 15.08 15.94
CA THR A 250 -32.81 14.42 14.97
C THR A 250 -34.03 13.82 15.70
N PRO A 251 -35.27 14.17 15.32
CA PRO A 251 -36.48 13.70 16.01
C PRO A 251 -36.94 12.29 15.59
N PHE A 252 -36.26 11.67 14.63
CA PHE A 252 -36.57 10.34 14.10
C PHE A 252 -35.93 9.24 14.94
N LYS A 253 -36.54 8.05 14.99
CA LYS A 253 -35.88 6.91 15.63
C LYS A 253 -34.73 6.40 14.75
N ASN A 254 -33.77 5.74 15.38
CA ASN A 254 -32.64 5.13 14.69
C ASN A 254 -33.13 4.18 13.58
N GLY A 255 -32.71 4.45 12.34
CA GLY A 255 -33.03 3.64 11.16
C GLY A 255 -34.29 4.06 10.41
N GLU A 256 -35.09 5.01 10.91
CA GLU A 256 -36.30 5.50 10.22
C GLU A 256 -35.99 6.47 9.07
N SER A 257 -34.88 7.19 9.17
CA SER A 257 -34.47 8.20 8.21
C SER A 257 -32.96 8.20 8.00
N LYS A 258 -32.55 8.61 6.80
CA LYS A 258 -31.15 8.95 6.53
C LYS A 258 -30.82 10.38 6.99
N PHE A 259 -31.77 11.29 7.07
CA PHE A 259 -31.49 12.69 7.38
C PHE A 259 -31.05 12.86 8.85
N GLU A 260 -30.04 13.70 9.07
CA GLU A 260 -29.50 13.96 10.41
C GLU A 260 -29.45 15.46 10.69
N PHE A 261 -30.14 15.91 11.72
CA PHE A 261 -30.14 17.31 12.16
C PHE A 261 -29.25 17.49 13.39
N TRP A 262 -28.33 18.45 13.31
CA TRP A 262 -27.40 18.77 14.37
C TRP A 262 -27.46 20.26 14.70
N THR A 263 -27.22 20.62 15.96
CA THR A 263 -27.15 22.02 16.42
C THR A 263 -25.80 22.34 17.05
N LYS A 264 -25.37 23.60 16.86
CA LYS A 264 -24.24 24.22 17.56
C LYS A 264 -24.66 25.14 18.72
N SER A 265 -25.96 25.23 19.00
CA SER A 265 -26.53 26.10 20.04
C SER A 265 -26.22 25.57 21.44
N ASP A 266 -25.90 26.48 22.36
CA ASP A 266 -25.79 26.17 23.79
C ASP A 266 -27.14 25.72 24.38
N ASN A 267 -28.25 26.17 23.79
CA ASN A 267 -29.60 25.76 24.18
C ASN A 267 -30.15 24.67 23.24
N VAL A 268 -29.53 23.49 23.32
CA VAL A 268 -29.90 22.30 22.54
C VAL A 268 -31.39 21.95 22.69
N GLN A 269 -31.96 22.16 23.88
CA GLN A 269 -33.34 21.78 24.18
C GLN A 269 -34.35 22.59 23.35
N LYS A 270 -34.09 23.88 23.13
CA LYS A 270 -34.96 24.73 22.30
C LYS A 270 -35.04 24.20 20.86
N ASP A 271 -33.89 23.90 20.27
CA ASP A 271 -33.81 23.43 18.88
C ASP A 271 -34.41 22.04 18.72
N SER A 272 -34.09 21.12 19.65
CA SER A 272 -34.65 19.77 19.68
C SER A 272 -36.18 19.78 19.82
N THR A 273 -36.72 20.60 20.74
CA THR A 273 -38.17 20.75 20.93
C THR A 273 -38.84 21.34 19.68
N THR A 274 -38.19 22.30 19.01
CA THR A 274 -38.71 22.90 17.77
C THR A 274 -38.80 21.85 16.66
N LEU A 275 -37.76 21.04 16.45
CA LEU A 275 -37.80 19.97 15.45
C LEU A 275 -38.83 18.89 15.80
N GLN A 276 -38.98 18.56 17.08
CA GLN A 276 -39.99 17.61 17.55
C GLN A 276 -41.41 18.10 17.24
N ILE A 277 -41.73 19.36 17.52
CA ILE A 277 -43.05 19.96 17.19
C ILE A 277 -43.32 19.90 15.69
N LEU A 278 -42.32 20.24 14.85
CA LEU A 278 -42.46 20.19 13.39
C LEU A 278 -42.69 18.77 12.88
N TYR A 279 -42.04 17.78 13.50
CA TYR A 279 -42.21 16.38 13.19
C TYR A 279 -43.60 15.85 13.58
N GLU A 280 -44.02 16.07 14.82
CA GLU A 280 -45.33 15.65 15.33
C GLU A 280 -46.49 16.32 14.59
N SER A 281 -46.29 17.56 14.14
CA SER A 281 -47.27 18.31 13.35
C SER A 281 -47.29 17.91 11.86
N GLY A 282 -46.43 16.97 11.43
CA GLY A 282 -46.36 16.48 10.05
C GLY A 282 -45.66 17.43 9.05
N PHE A 283 -45.04 18.52 9.52
CA PHE A 283 -44.30 19.46 8.68
C PHE A 283 -42.86 18.98 8.38
N LEU A 284 -42.30 18.10 9.20
CA LEU A 284 -40.99 17.49 8.97
C LEU A 284 -41.15 16.01 8.56
N GLN A 285 -40.90 15.71 7.29
CA GLN A 285 -41.01 14.34 6.77
C GLN A 285 -39.72 13.55 6.99
N GLN A 286 -39.84 12.27 7.35
CA GLN A 286 -38.69 11.37 7.56
C GLN A 286 -37.89 11.15 6.28
N ASN A 287 -38.57 11.01 5.14
CA ASN A 287 -37.96 10.81 3.83
C ASN A 287 -38.73 11.67 2.83
N PRO A 288 -38.42 12.98 2.72
CA PRO A 288 -39.05 13.83 1.72
C PRO A 288 -38.84 13.21 0.35
N TYR A 289 -39.93 12.89 -0.35
CA TYR A 289 -39.87 12.57 -1.77
C TYR A 289 -39.34 13.81 -2.48
N TYR A 290 -38.07 13.78 -2.85
CA TYR A 290 -37.61 14.65 -3.93
C TYR A 290 -38.34 14.18 -5.18
N GLN A 291 -39.41 14.87 -5.57
CA GLN A 291 -39.78 14.88 -6.98
C GLN A 291 -38.54 15.39 -7.70
N GLU A 292 -37.75 14.46 -8.26
CA GLU A 292 -36.72 14.80 -9.22
C GLU A 292 -37.38 15.70 -10.25
N ASN A 293 -36.94 16.96 -10.27
CA ASN A 293 -37.48 17.92 -11.19
C ASN A 293 -37.06 17.44 -12.59
N GLN A 294 -37.97 16.74 -13.28
CA GLN A 294 -37.72 16.18 -14.62
C GLN A 294 -37.18 17.24 -15.58
N SER A 295 -37.54 18.52 -15.34
CA SER A 295 -36.97 19.68 -16.02
C SER A 295 -35.45 19.81 -15.80
N LEU A 296 -34.95 19.66 -14.57
CA LEU A 296 -33.51 19.73 -14.27
C LEU A 296 -32.75 18.56 -14.93
N THR A 297 -33.29 17.34 -14.83
CA THR A 297 -32.72 16.15 -15.47
C THR A 297 -32.69 16.30 -17.00
N PHE A 298 -33.76 16.86 -17.57
CA PHE A 298 -33.83 17.20 -18.99
C PHE A 298 -32.77 18.24 -19.38
N TRP A 299 -32.68 19.36 -18.66
CA TRP A 299 -31.74 20.44 -19.00
C TRP A 299 -30.27 20.05 -18.80
N GLN A 300 -29.97 19.18 -17.83
CA GLN A 300 -28.63 18.61 -17.68
C GLN A 300 -28.30 17.63 -18.82
N ALA A 301 -29.23 16.75 -19.19
CA ALA A 301 -29.05 15.86 -20.34
C ALA A 301 -28.88 16.64 -21.65
N PHE A 302 -29.63 17.73 -21.83
CA PHE A 302 -29.53 18.64 -22.96
C PHE A 302 -28.17 19.36 -23.01
N ARG A 303 -27.70 19.88 -21.87
CA ARG A 303 -26.37 20.50 -21.76
C ARG A 303 -25.25 19.50 -22.09
N ASN A 304 -25.29 18.30 -21.52
CA ASN A 304 -24.32 17.25 -21.79
C ASN A 304 -24.32 16.80 -23.27
N ALA A 305 -25.48 16.81 -23.92
CA ALA A 305 -25.59 16.52 -25.36
C ALA A 305 -25.02 17.64 -26.25
N LEU A 306 -24.99 18.88 -25.77
CA LEU A 306 -24.38 20.02 -26.47
C LEU A 306 -22.87 20.09 -26.28
N GLU A 307 -22.38 19.74 -25.08
CA GLU A 307 -20.97 19.79 -24.71
C GLU A 307 -20.15 18.60 -25.24
N ASN A 308 -20.77 17.42 -25.42
CA ASN A 308 -20.11 16.29 -26.07
C ASN A 308 -19.86 16.58 -27.57
N THR A 309 -18.58 16.79 -27.91
CA THR A 309 -18.10 17.24 -29.23
C THR A 309 -18.14 16.18 -30.34
N ASN A 310 -18.51 14.94 -30.04
CA ASN A 310 -18.51 13.86 -31.02
C ASN A 310 -19.77 13.91 -31.88
N ARG A 311 -19.68 14.59 -33.03
CA ARG A 311 -20.65 14.44 -34.12
C ARG A 311 -20.60 12.97 -34.58
N GLY A 312 -21.77 12.34 -34.71
CA GLY A 312 -21.84 10.98 -35.25
C GLY A 312 -21.31 10.91 -36.69
N PRO A 313 -21.22 9.72 -37.30
CA PRO A 313 -20.59 9.50 -38.62
C PRO A 313 -21.10 10.42 -39.75
N ASN A 314 -22.28 11.00 -39.58
CA ASN A 314 -22.99 11.84 -40.55
C ASN A 314 -22.85 13.35 -40.23
N GLY A 315 -22.04 13.75 -39.25
CA GLY A 315 -21.84 15.16 -38.86
C GLY A 315 -22.98 15.78 -38.04
N GLN A 316 -24.09 15.07 -37.79
CA GLN A 316 -25.25 15.57 -37.03
C GLN A 316 -25.20 15.18 -35.55
N ARG A 317 -25.64 16.08 -34.67
CA ARG A 317 -25.73 15.86 -33.21
C ARG A 317 -27.05 15.18 -32.86
N ARG A 318 -27.00 13.97 -32.28
CA ARG A 318 -28.21 13.21 -31.89
C ARG A 318 -28.65 13.56 -30.46
N ILE A 319 -29.03 14.83 -30.27
CA ILE A 319 -29.39 15.38 -28.95
C ILE A 319 -30.58 14.62 -28.34
N LEU A 320 -31.63 14.40 -29.13
CA LEU A 320 -32.85 13.76 -28.65
C LEU A 320 -32.65 12.29 -28.25
N SER A 321 -31.80 11.53 -28.94
CA SER A 321 -31.55 10.14 -28.54
C SER A 321 -30.76 10.06 -27.23
N ILE A 322 -29.83 10.98 -26.99
CA ILE A 322 -29.05 11.05 -25.74
C ILE A 322 -29.98 11.39 -24.57
N ILE A 323 -30.85 12.38 -24.75
CA ILE A 323 -31.85 12.75 -23.74
C ILE A 323 -32.79 11.57 -23.49
N ALA A 324 -33.31 10.92 -24.53
CA ALA A 324 -34.22 9.79 -24.40
C ALA A 324 -33.64 8.60 -23.61
N THR A 325 -32.32 8.37 -23.60
CA THR A 325 -31.71 7.32 -22.74
C THR A 325 -31.81 7.61 -21.24
N LYS A 326 -32.12 8.85 -20.86
CA LYS A 326 -32.27 9.29 -19.47
C LYS A 326 -33.72 9.28 -18.97
N PHE A 327 -34.66 8.89 -19.83
CA PHE A 327 -36.08 8.78 -19.49
C PHE A 327 -36.59 7.39 -19.88
N THR A 328 -37.41 6.81 -19.03
CA THR A 328 -38.12 5.55 -19.30
C THR A 328 -39.30 5.81 -20.23
N TYR A 329 -39.75 4.75 -20.91
CA TYR A 329 -40.94 4.83 -21.79
C TYR A 329 -42.21 5.28 -21.04
N GLN A 330 -42.34 4.96 -19.75
CA GLN A 330 -43.47 5.40 -18.93
C GLN A 330 -43.41 6.91 -18.62
N GLU A 331 -42.23 7.45 -18.34
CA GLU A 331 -42.02 8.89 -18.08
C GLU A 331 -42.24 9.76 -19.33
N LEU A 332 -41.92 9.24 -20.52
CA LEU A 332 -42.20 9.92 -21.79
C LEU A 332 -43.68 9.86 -22.21
N ARG A 333 -44.47 8.96 -21.60
CA ARG A 333 -45.89 8.73 -21.93
C ARG A 333 -46.84 9.47 -20.99
N SER A 334 -46.42 9.75 -19.76
CA SER A 334 -47.17 10.61 -18.84
C SER A 334 -47.18 12.05 -19.35
N LYS A 335 -48.37 12.59 -19.63
CA LYS A 335 -48.58 13.95 -20.14
C LYS A 335 -48.22 15.03 -19.14
#